data_AF-A0A957IGE8-F1
#
_entry.id   AF-A0A957IGE8-F1
#
_cell.length_a   1.000
_cell.length_b   1.000
_cell.length_c   1.000
_cell.angle_alpha   90.00
_cell.angle_beta   90.00
_cell.angle_gamma   90.00
#
_symmetry.space_group_name_H-M   'P 1'
#
loop_
_entity.id
_entity.type
_entity.pdbx_description
1 polymer ?
#
loop_
_entity_poly.entity_id
_entity_poly.type
_entity_poly.pdbx_seq_one_letter_code
_entity_poly.pdbx_strand_id
1 'polypeptide(L)'
;AAILLVLLLIGDPRAKPKPGLLILLGVLLGLGYLTKGTVYPVTAVAGSVLIWRYWRDWTAFIKALLFVGLPALTLGLLWWGRNMAVYGGFDILGKATHDTVVVGQPRTSEWIAQMGLASTLQSFVQTTFNSFWGQFGWMTVPMTYPGWLYPLLWFFTGLVLAGFVVETARKRKSQIPRMHWFILAGLLLLTLGVHVVYNLTFVQHQGRYLFPALVPIGFGVAVGLGLWIRPLRKRWPWAVYFIPTGLAIALILLDLYALFRVILPALG
;
A
#
# COMPACT_ATOMS: atom_id res chain seq x y z
N ALA A 1 -8.64 -2.11 0.89
CA ALA A 1 -9.17 -2.18 2.27
C ALA A 1 -9.94 -3.47 2.54
N ALA A 2 -10.98 -3.80 1.78
CA ALA A 2 -11.83 -4.99 2.03
C ALA A 2 -11.07 -6.32 2.11
N ILE A 3 -10.17 -6.61 1.16
CA ILE A 3 -9.34 -7.84 1.16
C ILE A 3 -8.54 -7.94 2.46
N LEU A 4 -7.90 -6.85 2.89
CA LEU A 4 -7.09 -6.83 4.09
C LEU A 4 -7.92 -7.05 5.37
N LEU A 5 -9.11 -6.47 5.46
CA LEU A 5 -10.02 -6.73 6.58
C LEU A 5 -10.37 -8.21 6.67
N VAL A 6 -10.74 -8.83 5.53
CA VAL A 6 -11.02 -10.27 5.47
C VAL A 6 -9.79 -11.10 5.86
N LEU A 7 -8.59 -10.71 5.42
CA LEU A 7 -7.35 -11.38 5.83
C LEU A 7 -7.07 -11.27 7.32
N LEU A 8 -7.32 -10.11 7.95
CA LEU A 8 -7.16 -9.95 9.40
C LEU A 8 -8.16 -10.83 10.16
N LEU A 9 -9.41 -10.93 9.70
CA LEU A 9 -10.41 -11.82 10.28
C LEU A 9 -10.02 -13.31 10.15
N ILE A 10 -9.47 -13.73 9.02
CA ILE A 10 -8.95 -15.09 8.82
C ILE A 10 -7.72 -15.35 9.68
N GLY A 11 -6.86 -14.34 9.82
CA GLY A 11 -5.62 -14.38 10.58
C GLY A 11 -5.79 -14.29 12.10
N ASP A 12 -7.02 -14.13 12.60
CA ASP A 12 -7.30 -14.17 14.03
C ASP A 12 -7.15 -15.60 14.57
N PRO A 13 -6.21 -15.85 15.51
CA PRO A 13 -6.02 -17.17 16.07
C PRO A 13 -7.28 -17.73 16.73
N ARG A 14 -8.15 -16.86 17.27
CA ARG A 14 -9.39 -17.23 17.98
C ARG A 14 -10.56 -17.50 17.03
N ALA A 15 -10.52 -16.96 15.81
CA ALA A 15 -11.58 -17.14 14.84
C ALA A 15 -11.50 -18.50 14.16
N LYS A 16 -12.65 -19.13 13.90
CA LYS A 16 -12.76 -20.25 12.96
C LYS A 16 -13.30 -19.71 11.64
N PRO A 17 -12.46 -19.53 10.60
CA PRO A 17 -12.90 -18.94 9.34
C PRO A 17 -14.03 -19.79 8.74
N LYS A 18 -15.20 -19.18 8.57
CA LYS A 18 -16.32 -19.83 7.87
C LYS A 18 -15.98 -19.96 6.38
N PRO A 19 -16.47 -21.00 5.68
CA PRO A 19 -16.27 -21.15 4.23
C PRO A 19 -16.65 -19.90 3.44
N GLY A 20 -17.75 -19.22 3.81
CA GLY A 20 -18.19 -17.99 3.16
C GLY A 20 -17.16 -16.84 3.23
N LEU A 21 -16.36 -16.76 4.29
CA LEU A 21 -15.30 -15.73 4.42
C LEU A 21 -14.12 -16.02 3.47
N LEU A 22 -13.80 -17.30 3.27
CA LEU A 22 -12.78 -17.75 2.33
C LEU A 22 -13.23 -17.53 0.87
N ILE A 23 -14.50 -17.84 0.58
CA ILE A 23 -15.12 -17.54 -0.72
C ILE A 23 -15.11 -16.04 -0.98
N LEU A 24 -15.50 -15.22 0.00
CA LEU A 24 -15.45 -13.77 -0.11
C LEU A 24 -14.04 -13.25 -0.37
N LEU A 25 -13.03 -13.79 0.32
CA LEU A 25 -11.62 -13.44 0.04
C LEU A 25 -11.28 -13.72 -1.43
N GLY A 26 -11.64 -14.90 -1.93
CA GLY A 26 -11.38 -15.29 -3.30
C GLY A 26 -12.10 -14.43 -4.34
N VAL A 27 -13.38 -14.09 -4.11
CA VAL A 27 -14.14 -13.16 -4.95
C VAL A 27 -13.46 -11.78 -4.97
N LEU A 28 -13.07 -11.25 -3.81
CA LEU A 28 -12.41 -9.94 -3.73
C LEU A 28 -11.04 -9.93 -4.42
N LEU A 29 -10.25 -11.01 -4.31
CA LEU A 29 -8.99 -11.17 -5.05
C LEU A 29 -9.24 -11.25 -6.56
N GLY A 30 -10.25 -12.02 -6.98
CA GLY A 30 -10.67 -12.15 -8.37
C GLY A 30 -11.08 -10.81 -8.99
N LEU A 31 -11.94 -10.05 -8.31
CA LEU A 31 -12.29 -8.68 -8.70
C LEU A 31 -11.07 -7.75 -8.72
N GLY A 32 -10.11 -7.97 -7.81
CA GLY A 32 -8.82 -7.29 -7.83
C GLY A 32 -8.02 -7.57 -9.11
N TYR A 33 -7.99 -8.83 -9.59
CA TYR A 33 -7.28 -9.17 -10.83
C TYR A 33 -7.87 -8.49 -12.06
N LEU A 34 -9.18 -8.29 -12.08
CA LEU A 34 -9.88 -7.58 -13.15
C LEU A 34 -9.61 -6.06 -13.17
N THR A 35 -9.13 -5.49 -12.05
CA THR A 35 -9.04 -4.03 -11.89
C THR A 35 -7.61 -3.51 -11.92
N LYS A 36 -6.68 -4.12 -11.17
CA LYS A 36 -5.31 -3.58 -11.06
C LYS A 36 -4.29 -4.62 -10.65
N GLY A 37 -3.14 -4.64 -11.32
CA GLY A 37 -2.01 -5.53 -10.99
C GLY A 37 -1.42 -5.33 -9.59
N THR A 38 -1.77 -4.25 -8.89
CA THR A 38 -1.38 -4.05 -7.48
C THR A 38 -2.00 -5.06 -6.51
N VAL A 39 -2.94 -5.90 -6.97
CA VAL A 39 -3.50 -6.99 -6.15
C VAL A 39 -2.54 -8.16 -5.98
N TYR A 40 -1.59 -8.40 -6.90
CA TYR A 40 -0.72 -9.59 -6.84
C TYR A 40 0.11 -9.70 -5.56
N PRO A 41 0.69 -8.62 -5.01
CA PRO A 41 1.30 -8.65 -3.67
C PRO A 41 0.33 -9.08 -2.57
N VAL A 42 -0.93 -8.63 -2.65
CA VAL A 42 -1.97 -8.98 -1.68
C VAL A 42 -2.31 -10.47 -1.77
N THR A 43 -2.37 -11.03 -2.98
CA THR A 43 -2.52 -12.47 -3.19
C THR A 43 -1.38 -13.26 -2.56
N ALA A 44 -0.13 -12.80 -2.70
CA ALA A 44 1.02 -13.46 -2.09
C ALA A 44 0.96 -13.48 -0.56
N VAL A 45 0.51 -12.37 0.06
CA VAL A 45 0.23 -12.33 1.50
C VAL A 45 -0.91 -13.28 1.86
N ALA A 46 -2.01 -13.28 1.10
CA ALA A 46 -3.14 -14.16 1.34
C ALA A 46 -2.74 -15.64 1.32
N GLY A 47 -1.99 -16.06 0.30
CA GLY A 47 -1.44 -17.42 0.21
C GLY A 47 -0.57 -17.78 1.41
N SER A 48 0.35 -16.88 1.78
CA SER A 48 1.21 -17.07 2.96
C SER A 48 0.41 -17.21 4.27
N VAL A 49 -0.69 -16.46 4.42
CA VAL A 49 -1.58 -16.57 5.58
C VAL A 49 -2.29 -17.92 5.63
N LEU A 50 -2.79 -18.42 4.49
CA LEU A 50 -3.44 -19.74 4.42
C LEU A 50 -2.43 -20.85 4.73
N ILE A 51 -1.22 -20.77 4.17
CA ILE A 51 -0.12 -21.70 4.44
C ILE A 51 0.19 -21.71 5.93
N TRP A 52 0.42 -20.54 6.55
CA TRP A 52 0.69 -20.46 7.99
C TRP A 52 -0.48 -21.04 8.79
N ARG A 53 -1.72 -20.61 8.51
CA ARG A 53 -2.91 -20.99 9.30
C ARG A 53 -3.16 -22.49 9.28
N TYR A 54 -2.96 -23.14 8.14
CA TYR A 54 -3.31 -24.55 7.92
C TYR A 54 -2.10 -25.47 7.70
N TRP A 55 -0.88 -25.02 8.01
CA TRP A 55 0.37 -25.79 7.78
C TRP A 55 0.34 -27.21 8.37
N ARG A 56 -0.41 -27.42 9.46
CA ARG A 56 -0.49 -28.71 10.17
C ARG A 56 -1.73 -29.53 9.79
N ASP A 57 -2.63 -29.01 8.96
CA ASP A 57 -3.87 -29.66 8.54
C ASP A 57 -4.05 -29.50 7.02
N TRP A 58 -3.50 -30.45 6.27
CA TRP A 58 -3.53 -30.45 4.81
C TRP A 58 -4.95 -30.53 4.23
N THR A 59 -5.88 -31.20 4.90
CA THR A 59 -7.27 -31.27 4.44
C THR A 59 -7.93 -29.90 4.54
N ALA A 60 -7.74 -29.20 5.66
CA ALA A 60 -8.24 -27.83 5.82
C ALA A 60 -7.53 -26.86 4.88
N PHE A 61 -6.23 -27.02 4.65
CA PHE A 61 -5.46 -26.21 3.69
C PHE A 61 -6.02 -26.35 2.27
N ILE A 62 -6.23 -27.58 1.78
CA ILE A 62 -6.79 -27.82 0.44
C ILE A 62 -8.20 -27.23 0.32
N LYS A 63 -9.07 -27.42 1.34
CA LYS A 63 -10.40 -26.81 1.36
C LYS A 63 -10.31 -25.29 1.29
N ALA A 64 -9.43 -24.67 2.07
CA ALA A 64 -9.25 -23.23 2.04
C ALA A 64 -8.70 -22.73 0.69
N LEU A 65 -7.75 -23.46 0.11
CA LEU A 65 -7.22 -23.18 -1.21
C LEU A 65 -8.29 -23.28 -2.29
N LEU A 66 -9.20 -24.26 -2.21
CA LEU A 66 -10.32 -24.38 -3.14
C LEU A 66 -11.33 -23.24 -2.95
N PHE A 67 -11.73 -22.94 -1.71
CA PHE A 67 -12.69 -21.86 -1.42
C PHE A 67 -12.19 -20.48 -1.82
N VAL A 68 -10.89 -20.20 -1.70
CA VAL A 68 -10.29 -18.92 -2.13
C VAL A 68 -9.93 -18.97 -3.61
N GLY A 69 -9.28 -20.05 -4.04
CA GLY A 69 -8.67 -20.20 -5.36
C GLY A 69 -9.70 -20.31 -6.48
N LEU A 70 -10.76 -21.11 -6.32
CA LEU A 70 -11.78 -21.26 -7.38
C LEU A 70 -12.43 -19.92 -7.77
N PRO A 71 -13.01 -19.11 -6.86
CA PRO A 71 -13.57 -17.82 -7.23
C PRO A 71 -12.51 -16.81 -7.72
N ALA A 72 -11.30 -16.83 -7.15
CA ALA A 72 -10.24 -15.92 -7.58
C ALA A 72 -9.74 -16.23 -9.00
N LEU A 73 -9.53 -17.51 -9.31
CA LEU A 73 -9.05 -17.98 -10.61
C LEU A 73 -10.13 -17.87 -11.68
N THR A 74 -11.39 -18.22 -11.38
CA THR A 74 -12.49 -18.09 -12.36
C THR A 74 -12.65 -16.64 -12.83
N LEU A 75 -12.62 -15.67 -11.92
CA LEU A 75 -12.64 -14.25 -12.27
C LEU A 75 -11.34 -13.81 -12.95
N GLY A 76 -10.18 -14.23 -12.44
CA GLY A 76 -8.88 -13.90 -13.03
C GLY A 76 -8.72 -14.39 -14.48
N LEU A 77 -9.20 -15.60 -14.75
CA LEU A 77 -9.18 -16.23 -16.08
C LEU A 77 -9.92 -15.43 -17.14
N LEU A 78 -10.97 -14.68 -16.77
CA LEU A 78 -11.66 -13.80 -17.72
C LEU A 78 -10.71 -12.73 -18.29
N TRP A 79 -9.88 -12.13 -17.43
CA TRP A 79 -8.92 -11.10 -17.87
C TRP A 79 -7.66 -11.71 -18.48
N TRP A 80 -7.12 -12.76 -17.88
CA TRP A 80 -5.93 -13.44 -18.37
C TRP A 80 -6.17 -14.11 -19.72
N GLY A 81 -7.31 -14.78 -19.90
CA GLY A 81 -7.71 -15.37 -21.17
C GLY A 81 -7.90 -14.30 -22.24
N ARG A 82 -8.52 -13.16 -21.89
CA ARG A 82 -8.59 -11.99 -22.79
C ARG A 82 -7.19 -11.50 -23.18
N ASN A 83 -6.27 -11.37 -22.23
CA ASN A 83 -4.91 -10.89 -22.52
C ASN A 83 -4.15 -11.85 -23.44
N MET A 84 -4.23 -13.16 -23.18
CA MET A 84 -3.63 -14.17 -24.06
C MET A 84 -4.23 -14.14 -25.46
N ALA A 85 -5.56 -13.99 -25.58
CA ALA A 85 -6.24 -13.93 -26.88
C ALA A 85 -5.90 -12.66 -27.68
N VAL A 86 -5.72 -11.52 -27.01
CA VAL A 86 -5.45 -10.23 -27.68
C VAL A 86 -3.97 -10.00 -27.93
N TYR A 87 -3.12 -10.30 -26.96
CA TYR A 87 -1.68 -10.03 -27.03
C TYR A 87 -0.89 -11.21 -27.60
N GLY A 88 -1.47 -12.40 -27.62
CA GLY A 88 -0.82 -13.62 -28.09
C GLY A 88 0.13 -14.24 -27.06
N GLY A 89 0.42 -15.53 -27.24
CA GLY A 89 1.32 -16.29 -26.37
C GLY A 89 0.86 -16.39 -24.91
N PHE A 90 1.83 -16.44 -23.99
CA PHE A 90 1.59 -16.48 -22.54
C PHE A 90 1.72 -15.10 -21.88
N ASP A 91 1.43 -14.00 -22.60
CA ASP A 91 1.46 -12.64 -22.03
C ASP A 91 0.20 -12.35 -21.17
N ILE A 92 0.00 -13.17 -20.15
CA ILE A 92 -1.15 -13.17 -19.23
C ILE A 92 -1.34 -11.80 -18.56
N LEU A 93 -0.22 -11.14 -18.26
CA LEU A 93 -0.20 -9.85 -17.57
C LEU A 93 -0.06 -8.65 -18.53
N GLY A 94 0.09 -8.88 -19.84
CA GLY A 94 0.34 -7.84 -20.83
C GLY A 94 1.70 -7.13 -20.65
N LYS A 95 2.66 -7.76 -19.98
CA LYS A 95 3.97 -7.16 -19.66
C LYS A 95 4.89 -7.14 -20.87
N ALA A 96 4.93 -8.22 -21.65
CA ALA A 96 5.76 -8.27 -22.85
C ALA A 96 5.28 -7.22 -23.86
N THR A 97 3.96 -7.11 -24.05
CA THR A 97 3.34 -6.11 -24.91
C THR A 97 3.53 -4.68 -24.37
N HIS A 98 3.47 -4.50 -23.05
CA HIS A 98 3.81 -3.22 -22.44
C HIS A 98 5.24 -2.79 -22.79
N ASP A 99 6.21 -3.70 -22.68
CA ASP A 99 7.62 -3.38 -22.92
C ASP A 99 7.94 -3.08 -24.40
N THR A 100 7.12 -3.55 -25.35
CA THR A 100 7.28 -3.22 -26.78
C THR A 100 6.65 -1.88 -27.16
N VAL A 101 5.58 -1.47 -26.47
CA VAL A 101 4.87 -0.21 -26.74
C VAL A 101 5.50 0.98 -26.01
N VAL A 102 6.11 0.73 -24.85
CA VAL A 102 6.73 1.76 -24.02
C VAL A 102 8.12 2.11 -24.58
N VAL A 103 8.11 2.94 -25.62
CA VAL A 103 9.30 3.51 -26.27
C VAL A 103 9.50 4.95 -25.77
N GLY A 104 10.73 5.29 -25.38
CA GLY A 104 11.09 6.64 -24.92
C GLY A 104 10.80 6.95 -23.44
N GLN A 105 10.35 5.96 -22.66
CA GLN A 105 10.24 6.13 -21.21
C GLN A 105 11.63 6.12 -20.55
N PRO A 106 11.94 7.09 -19.66
CA PRO A 106 13.23 7.12 -18.99
C PRO A 106 13.52 5.85 -18.20
N ARG A 107 14.72 5.30 -18.40
CA ARG A 107 15.19 4.12 -17.68
C ARG A 107 16.06 4.51 -16.50
N THR A 108 16.00 3.72 -15.43
CA THR A 108 16.78 3.99 -14.22
C THR A 108 18.28 3.93 -14.47
N SER A 109 18.73 3.04 -15.38
CA SER A 109 20.13 2.98 -15.81
C SER A 109 20.61 4.26 -16.47
N GLU A 110 19.75 4.91 -17.27
CA GLU A 110 20.07 6.19 -17.94
C GLU A 110 20.18 7.32 -16.92
N TRP A 111 19.26 7.38 -15.95
CA TRP A 111 19.31 8.36 -14.86
C TRP A 111 20.56 8.22 -13.99
N ILE A 112 20.94 6.98 -13.66
CA ILE A 112 22.19 6.71 -12.91
C ILE A 112 23.40 7.16 -13.73
N ALA A 113 23.42 6.89 -15.03
CA ALA A 113 24.51 7.32 -15.90
C ALA A 113 24.62 8.84 -16.03
N GLN A 114 23.49 9.56 -16.03
CA GLN A 114 23.44 11.01 -16.20
C GLN A 114 23.69 11.80 -14.90
N MET A 115 23.09 11.37 -13.78
CA MET A 115 23.06 12.14 -12.53
C MET A 115 23.82 11.46 -11.38
N GLY A 116 24.26 10.22 -11.57
CA GLY A 116 24.89 9.41 -10.54
C GLY A 116 23.89 8.70 -9.61
N LEU A 117 24.38 7.67 -8.91
CA LEU A 117 23.56 6.84 -8.03
C LEU A 117 22.97 7.63 -6.85
N ALA A 118 23.77 8.47 -6.21
CA ALA A 118 23.33 9.25 -5.04
C ALA A 118 22.17 10.19 -5.38
N SER A 119 22.29 10.96 -6.47
CA SER A 119 21.25 11.87 -6.94
C SER A 119 19.99 11.12 -7.39
N THR A 120 20.14 9.93 -7.98
CA THR A 120 19.01 9.08 -8.37
C THR A 120 18.25 8.59 -7.13
N LEU A 121 18.96 8.14 -6.09
CA LEU A 121 18.35 7.73 -4.82
C LEU A 121 17.65 8.89 -4.10
N GLN A 122 18.28 10.07 -4.07
CA GLN A 122 17.65 11.27 -3.53
C GLN A 122 16.36 11.61 -4.29
N SER A 123 16.41 11.57 -5.62
CA SER A 123 15.25 11.82 -6.49
C SER A 123 14.15 10.77 -6.28
N PHE A 124 14.52 9.50 -6.09
CA PHE A 124 13.59 8.42 -5.75
C PHE A 124 12.84 8.74 -4.46
N VAL A 125 13.54 9.06 -3.38
CA VAL A 125 12.92 9.36 -2.07
C VAL A 125 12.07 10.63 -2.14
N GLN A 126 12.64 11.72 -2.66
CA GLN A 126 11.96 13.02 -2.70
C GLN A 126 10.72 12.98 -3.59
N THR A 127 10.82 12.41 -4.78
CA THR A 127 9.69 12.35 -5.72
C THR A 127 8.61 11.40 -5.22
N THR A 128 8.99 10.26 -4.63
CA THR A 128 8.03 9.32 -4.03
C THR A 128 7.29 9.97 -2.87
N PHE A 129 8.01 10.70 -2.01
CA PHE A 129 7.40 11.40 -0.88
C PHE A 129 6.45 12.52 -1.35
N ASN A 130 6.93 13.40 -2.24
CA ASN A 130 6.16 14.53 -2.74
C ASN A 130 4.89 14.06 -3.42
N SER A 131 4.96 13.03 -4.26
CA SER A 131 3.81 12.49 -4.97
C SER A 131 2.91 11.59 -4.13
N PHE A 132 3.40 11.03 -3.02
CA PHE A 132 2.54 10.34 -2.06
C PHE A 132 1.60 11.32 -1.36
N TRP A 133 2.12 12.49 -0.96
CA TRP A 133 1.33 13.54 -0.30
C TRP A 133 0.56 14.42 -1.27
N GLY A 134 1.16 14.80 -2.40
CA GLY A 134 0.50 15.57 -3.44
C GLY A 134 1.48 16.13 -4.48
N GLN A 135 1.43 15.55 -5.67
CA GLN A 135 2.07 16.04 -6.90
C GLN A 135 1.17 15.60 -8.06
N PHE A 136 0.62 16.55 -8.80
CA PHE A 136 -0.49 16.35 -9.73
C PHE A 136 -0.07 16.59 -11.19
N GLY A 137 -1.04 16.53 -12.11
CA GLY A 137 -0.81 16.84 -13.53
C GLY A 137 0.25 15.94 -14.18
N TRP A 138 0.18 14.63 -13.93
CA TRP A 138 1.19 13.68 -14.43
C TRP A 138 2.62 14.01 -13.95
N MET A 139 2.75 14.36 -12.67
CA MET A 139 3.99 14.73 -11.98
C MET A 139 4.53 16.13 -12.28
N THR A 140 3.82 16.96 -13.06
CA THR A 140 4.28 18.32 -13.42
C THR A 140 3.88 19.40 -12.43
N VAL A 141 2.88 19.15 -11.57
CA VAL A 141 2.32 20.15 -10.66
C VAL A 141 2.56 19.76 -9.19
N PRO A 142 3.75 20.05 -8.62
CA PRO A 142 4.03 19.78 -7.22
C PRO A 142 3.38 20.83 -6.30
N MET A 143 3.07 20.42 -5.07
CA MET A 143 2.56 21.30 -4.01
C MET A 143 3.69 22.11 -3.33
N THR A 144 4.53 22.77 -4.14
CA THR A 144 5.70 23.54 -3.64
C THR A 144 5.32 24.85 -2.99
N TYR A 145 4.13 25.39 -3.28
CA TYR A 145 3.61 26.58 -2.61
C TYR A 145 2.53 26.19 -1.61
N PRO A 146 2.61 26.67 -0.35
CA PRO A 146 3.74 27.40 0.23
C PRO A 146 4.96 26.50 0.50
N GLY A 147 6.18 27.06 0.44
CA GLY A 147 7.44 26.31 0.54
C GLY A 147 7.67 25.52 1.83
N TRP A 148 6.91 25.82 2.90
CA TRP A 148 6.96 25.10 4.17
C TRP A 148 6.11 23.83 4.18
N LEU A 149 5.26 23.61 3.18
CA LEU A 149 4.28 22.51 3.19
C LEU A 149 4.95 21.13 3.16
N TYR A 150 5.85 20.87 2.21
CA TYR A 150 6.61 19.61 2.19
C TYR A 150 7.50 19.43 3.42
N PRO A 151 8.27 20.44 3.90
CA PRO A 151 8.98 20.34 5.17
C PRO A 151 8.08 19.98 6.37
N LEU A 152 6.88 20.54 6.47
CA LEU A 152 5.92 20.21 7.53
C LEU A 152 5.49 18.75 7.43
N LEU A 153 5.20 18.26 6.22
CA LEU A 153 4.84 16.87 5.99
C LEU A 153 5.99 15.92 6.34
N TRP A 154 7.24 16.28 5.99
CA TRP A 154 8.43 15.52 6.37
C TRP A 154 8.58 15.44 7.89
N PHE A 155 8.41 16.58 8.58
CA PHE A 155 8.44 16.64 10.03
C PHE A 155 7.35 15.76 10.66
N PHE A 156 6.11 15.85 10.15
CA PHE A 156 5.00 15.00 10.59
C PHE A 156 5.31 13.51 10.39
N THR A 157 5.79 13.11 9.21
CA THR A 157 6.18 11.73 8.93
C THR A 157 7.31 11.27 9.86
N GLY A 158 8.32 12.11 10.12
CA GLY A 158 9.41 11.82 11.05
C GLY A 158 8.91 11.61 12.48
N LEU A 159 8.00 12.47 12.97
CA LEU A 159 7.39 12.36 14.29
C LEU A 159 6.58 11.06 14.45
N VAL A 160 5.80 10.72 13.42
CA VAL A 160 5.05 9.47 13.37
C VAL A 160 5.98 8.25 13.40
N LEU A 161 7.03 8.25 12.58
CA LEU A 161 7.99 7.15 12.50
C LEU A 161 8.75 6.98 13.83
N ALA A 162 9.23 8.07 14.43
CA ALA A 162 9.88 8.04 15.74
C ALA A 162 8.94 7.47 16.81
N GLY A 163 7.67 7.89 16.80
CA GLY A 163 6.66 7.36 17.69
C GLY A 163 6.44 5.86 17.52
N PHE A 164 6.35 5.40 16.27
CA PHE A 164 6.17 3.99 15.93
C PHE A 164 7.36 3.14 16.36
N VAL A 165 8.59 3.58 16.09
CA VAL A 165 9.82 2.88 16.49
C VAL A 165 9.92 2.76 18.01
N VAL A 166 9.68 3.85 18.74
CA VAL A 166 9.72 3.82 20.21
C VAL A 166 8.63 2.91 20.77
N GLU A 167 7.41 2.95 20.23
CA GLU A 167 6.31 2.13 20.74
C GLU A 167 6.52 0.63 20.48
N THR A 168 7.04 0.28 19.30
CA THR A 168 7.37 -1.10 18.94
C THR A 168 8.59 -1.62 19.72
N ALA A 169 9.63 -0.79 19.92
CA ALA A 169 10.82 -1.14 20.68
C ALA A 169 10.55 -1.36 22.18
N ARG A 170 9.54 -0.70 22.75
CA ARG A 170 9.18 -0.80 24.18
C ARG A 170 8.65 -2.18 24.61
N LYS A 171 8.57 -3.17 23.70
CA LYS A 171 8.19 -4.58 23.97
C LYS A 171 7.04 -4.73 24.98
N ARG A 172 6.05 -3.84 24.95
CA ARG A 172 4.79 -4.11 25.66
C ARG A 172 4.24 -5.40 25.07
N LYS A 173 3.67 -6.29 25.90
CA LYS A 173 2.93 -7.47 25.42
C LYS A 173 1.90 -7.01 24.41
N SER A 174 2.27 -7.03 23.13
CA SER A 174 1.42 -6.61 22.04
C SER A 174 0.23 -7.55 22.05
N GLN A 175 -0.96 -7.02 22.30
CA GLN A 175 -2.19 -7.79 22.20
C GLN A 175 -2.48 -8.21 20.76
N ILE A 176 -1.78 -7.61 19.78
CA ILE A 176 -1.92 -7.91 18.36
C ILE A 176 -1.29 -9.28 18.06
N PRO A 177 -2.06 -10.23 17.48
CA PRO A 177 -1.55 -11.54 17.11
C PRO A 177 -0.38 -11.45 16.12
N ARG A 178 0.59 -12.38 16.22
CA ARG A 178 1.74 -12.43 15.29
C ARG A 178 1.33 -12.46 13.81
N MET A 179 0.24 -13.15 13.50
CA MET A 179 -0.32 -13.21 12.14
C MET A 179 -0.76 -11.83 11.62
N HIS A 180 -1.33 -10.98 12.47
CA HIS A 180 -1.74 -9.63 12.06
C HIS A 180 -0.53 -8.76 11.72
N TRP A 181 0.54 -8.85 12.54
CA TRP A 181 1.82 -8.21 12.23
C TRP A 181 2.41 -8.74 10.92
N PHE A 182 2.36 -10.05 10.69
CA PHE A 182 2.80 -10.65 9.44
C PHE A 182 2.01 -10.12 8.23
N ILE A 183 0.69 -10.03 8.33
CA ILE A 183 -0.18 -9.51 7.28
C ILE A 183 0.16 -8.04 6.97
N LEU A 184 0.23 -7.19 7.99
CA LEU A 184 0.47 -5.75 7.83
C LEU A 184 1.89 -5.47 7.33
N ALA A 185 2.90 -6.07 7.95
CA ALA A 185 4.30 -5.91 7.56
C ALA A 185 4.58 -6.56 6.20
N GLY A 186 4.05 -7.76 5.95
CA GLY A 186 4.20 -8.46 4.68
C GLY A 186 3.60 -7.66 3.53
N LEU A 187 2.41 -7.08 3.71
CA LEU A 187 1.81 -6.22 2.70
C LEU A 187 2.62 -4.94 2.47
N LEU A 188 3.09 -4.28 3.53
CA LEU A 188 3.94 -3.10 3.42
C LEU A 188 5.24 -3.42 2.66
N LEU A 189 5.96 -4.46 3.09
CA LEU A 189 7.24 -4.84 2.53
C LEU A 189 7.13 -5.34 1.08
N LEU A 190 6.12 -6.13 0.75
CA LEU A 190 5.91 -6.57 -0.63
C LEU A 190 5.50 -5.41 -1.54
N THR A 191 4.68 -4.47 -1.06
CA THR A 191 4.32 -3.27 -1.83
C THR A 191 5.55 -2.40 -2.08
N LEU A 192 6.37 -2.17 -1.06
CA LEU A 192 7.64 -1.45 -1.20
C LEU A 192 8.61 -2.18 -2.12
N GLY A 193 8.73 -3.51 -1.98
CA GLY A 193 9.58 -4.34 -2.82
C GLY A 193 9.19 -4.28 -4.30
N VAL A 194 7.90 -4.41 -4.60
CA VAL A 194 7.40 -4.25 -5.99
C VAL A 194 7.64 -2.84 -6.50
N HIS A 195 7.44 -1.82 -5.67
CA HIS A 195 7.71 -0.43 -6.06
C HIS A 195 9.20 -0.21 -6.37
N VAL A 196 10.11 -0.74 -5.56
CA VAL A 196 11.56 -0.69 -5.79
C VAL A 196 11.92 -1.44 -7.06
N VAL A 197 11.48 -2.70 -7.21
CA VAL A 197 11.80 -3.53 -8.39
C VAL A 197 11.30 -2.89 -9.67
N TYR A 198 10.10 -2.31 -9.68
CA TYR A 198 9.59 -1.59 -10.84
C TYR A 198 10.47 -0.38 -11.20
N ASN A 199 10.97 0.32 -10.18
CA ASN A 199 11.90 1.44 -10.32
C ASN A 199 13.34 1.06 -10.61
N LEU A 200 13.69 -0.23 -10.68
CA LEU A 200 14.98 -0.66 -11.23
C LEU A 200 14.98 -0.64 -12.76
N THR A 201 13.82 -0.79 -13.38
CA THR A 201 13.68 -0.80 -14.84
C THR A 201 13.28 0.57 -15.36
N PHE A 202 12.19 1.12 -14.83
CA PHE A 202 11.56 2.34 -15.33
C PHE A 202 11.51 3.41 -14.26
N VAL A 203 11.78 4.66 -14.62
CA VAL A 203 11.69 5.77 -13.66
C VAL A 203 10.23 6.10 -13.38
N GLN A 204 9.75 5.60 -12.24
CA GLN A 204 8.36 5.68 -11.80
C GLN A 204 8.30 5.90 -10.28
N HIS A 205 8.96 6.96 -9.82
CA HIS A 205 9.07 7.38 -8.41
C HIS A 205 7.73 7.93 -7.85
N GLN A 206 6.59 7.35 -8.25
CA GLN A 206 5.27 7.84 -7.89
C GLN A 206 4.78 7.16 -6.61
N GLY A 207 4.45 7.95 -5.59
CA GLY A 207 3.92 7.49 -4.32
C GLY A 207 2.61 6.72 -4.43
N ARG A 208 1.86 6.88 -5.53
CA ARG A 208 0.62 6.12 -5.81
C ARG A 208 0.81 4.60 -5.82
N TYR A 209 2.02 4.12 -6.10
CA TYR A 209 2.32 2.68 -6.03
C TYR A 209 2.32 2.14 -4.60
N LEU A 210 2.37 3.01 -3.59
CA LEU A 210 2.26 2.65 -2.16
C LEU A 210 0.80 2.53 -1.68
N PHE A 211 -0.19 2.82 -2.52
CA PHE A 211 -1.61 2.77 -2.13
C PHE A 211 -2.08 1.42 -1.56
N PRO A 212 -1.61 0.26 -2.05
CA PRO A 212 -1.94 -1.03 -1.42
C PRO A 212 -1.50 -1.11 0.05
N ALA A 213 -0.45 -0.37 0.42
CA ALA A 213 0.07 -0.28 1.78
C ALA A 213 -0.54 0.85 2.62
N LEU A 214 -1.58 1.56 2.16
CA LEU A 214 -2.20 2.65 2.95
C LEU A 214 -2.71 2.20 4.31
N VAL A 215 -3.28 1.00 4.41
CA VAL A 215 -3.78 0.49 5.70
C VAL A 215 -2.63 0.21 6.68
N PRO A 216 -1.56 -0.53 6.33
CA PRO A 216 -0.43 -0.67 7.24
C PRO A 216 0.27 0.67 7.55
N ILE A 217 0.34 1.60 6.58
CA ILE A 217 0.86 2.96 6.83
C ILE A 217 -0.02 3.69 7.85
N GLY A 218 -1.34 3.71 7.65
CA GLY A 218 -2.30 4.35 8.55
C GLY A 218 -2.31 3.73 9.95
N PHE A 219 -2.15 2.40 10.05
CA PHE A 219 -1.93 1.72 11.31
C PHE A 219 -0.64 2.20 12.00
N GLY A 220 0.46 2.30 11.25
CA GLY A 220 1.71 2.87 11.74
C GLY A 220 1.57 4.30 12.24
N VAL A 221 0.79 5.13 11.53
CA VAL A 221 0.44 6.50 11.93
C VAL A 221 -0.32 6.52 13.25
N ALA A 222 -1.34 5.68 13.39
CA ALA A 222 -2.13 5.60 14.62
C ALA A 222 -1.28 5.16 15.83
N VAL A 223 -0.42 4.15 15.64
CA VAL A 223 0.50 3.67 16.69
C VAL A 223 1.51 4.77 17.05
N GLY A 224 2.11 5.42 16.05
CA GLY A 224 3.12 6.45 16.23
C GLY A 224 2.60 7.70 16.94
N LEU A 225 1.46 8.23 16.48
CA LEU A 225 0.77 9.35 17.15
C LEU A 225 0.31 8.96 18.55
N GLY A 226 -0.10 7.71 18.76
CA GLY A 226 -0.50 7.18 20.05
C GLY A 226 0.56 7.35 21.15
N LEU A 227 1.86 7.36 20.81
CA LEU A 227 2.93 7.67 21.76
C LEU A 227 2.84 9.12 22.25
N TRP A 228 2.77 10.05 21.32
CA TRP A 228 2.80 11.50 21.58
C TRP A 228 1.53 12.01 22.24
N ILE A 229 0.41 11.34 22.03
CA ILE A 229 -0.89 11.68 22.62
C ILE A 229 -1.02 11.21 24.09
N ARG A 230 -0.21 10.26 24.55
CA ARG A 230 -0.34 9.69 25.92
C ARG A 230 -0.30 10.71 27.06
N PRO A 231 0.63 11.70 27.07
CA PRO A 231 0.63 12.72 28.12
C PRO A 231 -0.66 13.54 28.09
N LEU A 232 -1.14 13.89 26.90
CA LEU A 232 -2.40 14.61 26.71
C LEU A 232 -3.60 13.78 27.17
N ARG A 233 -3.62 12.46 26.91
CA ARG A 233 -4.65 11.54 27.42
C ARG A 233 -4.72 11.50 28.94
N LYS A 234 -3.58 11.56 29.62
CA LYS A 234 -3.53 11.58 31.09
C LYS A 234 -4.06 12.89 31.66
N ARG A 235 -3.79 14.01 30.99
CA ARG A 235 -4.21 15.34 31.44
C ARG A 235 -5.68 15.62 31.08
N TRP A 236 -6.06 15.42 29.82
CA TRP A 236 -7.39 15.68 29.24
C TRP A 236 -7.90 14.48 28.43
N PRO A 237 -8.59 13.51 29.05
CA PRO A 237 -8.99 12.26 28.38
C PRO A 237 -10.02 12.49 27.27
N TRP A 238 -10.89 13.49 27.40
CA TRP A 238 -11.89 13.83 26.39
C TRP A 238 -11.27 14.42 25.11
N ALA A 239 -10.17 15.17 25.22
CA ALA A 239 -9.51 15.82 24.09
C ALA A 239 -8.95 14.81 23.08
N VAL A 240 -8.61 13.60 23.54
CA VAL A 240 -8.06 12.53 22.69
C VAL A 240 -9.02 12.09 21.60
N TYR A 241 -10.33 12.13 21.86
CA TYR A 241 -11.34 11.75 20.86
C TYR A 241 -11.43 12.76 19.71
N PHE A 242 -11.01 14.01 19.94
CA PHE A 242 -11.00 15.04 18.90
C PHE A 242 -9.76 15.00 18.01
N ILE A 243 -8.69 14.30 18.41
CA ILE A 243 -7.43 14.27 17.65
C ILE A 243 -7.58 13.56 16.30
N PRO A 244 -8.20 12.36 16.20
CA PRO A 244 -8.47 11.74 14.90
C PRO A 244 -9.36 12.61 14.02
N THR A 245 -10.39 13.24 14.60
CA THR A 245 -11.30 14.14 13.89
C THR A 245 -10.57 15.38 13.38
N GLY A 246 -9.72 15.99 14.20
CA GLY A 246 -8.89 17.14 13.83
C GLY A 246 -7.89 16.80 12.73
N LEU A 247 -7.27 15.61 12.79
CA LEU A 247 -6.39 15.13 11.73
C LEU A 247 -7.17 14.89 10.42
N ALA A 248 -8.36 14.29 10.50
CA ALA A 248 -9.22 14.09 9.33
C ALA A 248 -9.64 15.44 8.70
N ILE A 249 -10.04 16.41 9.51
CA ILE A 249 -10.36 17.78 9.05
C ILE A 249 -9.13 18.43 8.42
N ALA A 250 -7.95 18.32 9.04
CA ALA A 250 -6.72 18.89 8.49
C ALA A 250 -6.35 18.29 7.12
N LEU A 251 -6.54 16.98 6.93
CA LEU A 251 -6.34 16.32 5.65
C LEU A 251 -7.37 16.75 4.61
N ILE A 252 -8.65 16.89 4.99
CA ILE A 252 -9.69 17.43 4.10
C ILE A 252 -9.34 18.87 3.67
N LEU A 253 -8.89 19.71 4.60
CA LEU A 253 -8.47 21.07 4.29
C LEU A 253 -7.23 21.09 3.38
N LEU A 254 -6.31 20.13 3.55
CA LEU A 254 -5.17 19.96 2.65
C LEU A 254 -5.62 19.56 1.25
N ASP A 255 -6.61 18.67 1.11
CA ASP A 255 -7.18 18.26 -0.17
C ASP A 255 -7.89 19.44 -0.86
N LEU A 256 -8.67 20.23 -0.12
CA LEU A 256 -9.31 21.45 -0.64
C LEU A 256 -8.27 22.49 -1.06
N TYR A 257 -7.21 22.65 -0.26
CA TYR A 257 -6.09 23.51 -0.61
C TYR A 257 -5.44 23.05 -1.92
N ALA A 258 -5.11 21.77 -2.04
CA ALA A 258 -4.53 21.21 -3.26
C ALA A 258 -5.44 21.44 -4.47
N LEU A 259 -6.75 21.24 -4.34
CA LEU A 259 -7.70 21.47 -5.41
C LEU A 259 -7.74 22.96 -5.85
N PHE A 260 -8.02 23.87 -4.92
CA PHE A 260 -8.29 25.27 -5.24
C PHE A 260 -7.05 26.13 -5.46
N ARG A 261 -5.91 25.76 -4.86
CA ARG A 261 -4.69 26.58 -4.89
C ARG A 261 -3.56 25.97 -5.71
N VAL A 262 -3.62 24.68 -6.04
CA VAL A 262 -2.55 24.00 -6.79
C VAL A 262 -3.07 23.47 -8.12
N ILE A 263 -4.16 22.70 -8.12
CA ILE A 263 -4.67 22.04 -9.33
C ILE A 263 -5.41 23.01 -10.23
N LEU A 264 -6.45 23.71 -9.73
CA LEU A 264 -7.25 24.63 -10.55
C LEU A 264 -6.40 25.75 -11.20
N PRO A 265 -5.48 26.41 -10.50
CA PRO A 265 -4.60 27.41 -11.11
C PRO A 265 -3.61 26.85 -12.13
N ALA A 266 -3.32 25.54 -12.10
CA ALA A 266 -2.44 24.90 -13.08
C ALA A 266 -3.19 24.47 -14.36
N LEU A 267 -4.53 24.50 -14.35
CA LEU A 267 -5.38 24.15 -15.49
C LEU A 267 -5.78 25.36 -16.34
N GLY A 268 -5.48 26.59 -15.91
CA GLY A 268 -5.90 27.85 -16.55
C GLY A 268 -4.82 28.91 -16.55
#